data_AF-A0A923RND6-F1
#
_entry.id   AF-A0A923RND6-F1
#
_cell.length_a   1.000
_cell.length_b   1.000
_cell.length_c   1.000
_cell.angle_alpha   90.00
_cell.angle_beta   90.00
_cell.angle_gamma   90.00
#
_symmetry.space_group_name_H-M   'P 1'
#
loop_
_entity.id
_entity.type
_entity.pdbx_description
1 polymer ?
#
loop_
_entity_poly.entity_id
_entity_poly.type
_entity_poly.pdbx_seq_one_letter_code
_entity_poly.pdbx_strand_id
1 'polypeptide(L)'
;MAMMNEMEYRTIGSALARGYRAAVYCRLSKDDDLQGESASIANQRDMLEKYCEKQGWEVVAVYQDDGFTGLNMERPDLQRMLRA
;
A
#
# COMPACT_ATOMS: atom_id res chain seq x y z
N MET A 1 20.32 0.30 31.75
CA MET A 1 19.17 0.41 30.81
C MET A 1 19.27 1.77 30.14
N ALA A 2 19.99 1.88 29.03
CA ALA A 2 20.21 3.17 28.38
C ALA A 2 18.92 3.62 27.67
N MET A 3 18.31 4.71 28.13
CA MET A 3 17.21 5.36 27.44
C MET A 3 17.80 6.10 26.24
N MET A 4 17.71 5.50 25.05
CA MET A 4 18.08 6.16 23.79
C MET A 4 17.17 7.38 23.60
N ASN A 5 17.75 8.52 23.17
CA ASN A 5 16.97 9.74 23.05
C ASN A 5 16.05 9.69 21.79
N GLU A 6 14.95 10.43 21.80
CA GLU A 6 13.94 10.40 20.71
C GLU A 6 14.51 10.75 19.32
N MET A 7 15.54 11.59 19.23
CA MET A 7 16.22 11.92 17.97
C MET A 7 17.03 10.73 17.44
N GLU A 8 17.68 9.96 18.32
CA GLU A 8 18.37 8.72 17.91
C GLU A 8 17.36 7.66 17.47
N TYR A 9 16.24 7.51 18.19
CA TYR A 9 15.18 6.57 17.80
C TYR A 9 14.57 6.91 16.43
N ARG A 10 14.33 8.20 16.14
CA ARG A 10 13.87 8.65 14.83
C ARG A 10 14.91 8.43 13.73
N THR A 11 16.18 8.67 14.01
CA THR A 11 17.26 8.54 13.03
C THR A 11 17.47 7.06 12.66
N ILE A 12 17.54 6.19 13.66
CA ILE A 12 17.67 4.74 13.46
C ILE A 12 16.39 4.18 12.84
N GLY A 13 15.22 4.65 13.28
CA GLY A 13 13.92 4.29 12.71
C GLY A 13 13.83 4.64 11.22
N SER A 14 14.26 5.84 10.81
CA SER A 14 14.27 6.27 9.41
C SER A 14 15.28 5.48 8.55
N ALA A 15 16.47 5.19 9.08
CA ALA A 15 17.47 4.39 8.38
C ALA A 15 17.02 2.92 8.19
N LEU A 16 16.39 2.32 9.22
CA LEU A 16 15.79 1.00 9.12
C LEU A 16 14.51 0.99 8.27
N ALA A 17 13.78 2.10 8.23
CA ALA A 17 12.54 2.18 7.48
C ALA A 17 12.76 2.09 5.97
N ARG A 18 13.89 2.61 5.47
CA ARG A 18 14.36 2.40 4.09
C ARG A 18 14.65 0.93 3.74
N GLY A 19 14.64 0.04 4.74
CA GLY A 19 14.73 -1.41 4.56
C GLY A 19 13.39 -2.12 4.45
N TYR A 20 12.26 -1.46 4.74
CA TYR A 20 10.94 -2.08 4.61
C TYR A 20 10.41 -1.93 3.19
N ARG A 21 10.06 -3.08 2.61
CA ARG A 21 9.38 -3.20 1.32
C ARG A 21 7.89 -3.40 1.58
N ALA A 22 7.05 -2.66 0.89
CA ALA A 22 5.60 -2.68 1.02
C ALA A 22 4.93 -3.02 -0.31
N ALA A 23 3.81 -3.75 -0.24
CA ALA A 23 2.89 -3.92 -1.34
C ALA A 23 1.62 -3.11 -1.06
N VAL A 24 1.09 -2.42 -2.08
CA VAL A 24 -0.16 -1.66 -1.99
C VAL A 24 -1.26 -2.47 -2.67
N TYR A 25 -2.40 -2.62 -2.00
CA TYR A 25 -3.58 -3.28 -2.54
C TYR A 25 -4.80 -2.35 -2.46
N CYS A 26 -5.41 -2.05 -3.61
CA CYS A 26 -6.59 -1.20 -3.73
C CYS A 26 -7.77 -2.02 -4.26
N ARG A 27 -8.98 -1.75 -3.75
CA ARG A 27 -10.19 -2.47 -4.19
C ARG A 27 -11.40 -1.55 -4.19
N LEU A 28 -12.21 -1.63 -5.23
CA LEU A 28 -13.50 -0.95 -5.34
C LEU A 28 -14.58 -1.97 -5.68
N SER A 29 -15.73 -1.93 -5.00
CA SER A 29 -16.82 -2.88 -5.25
C SER A 29 -17.72 -2.50 -6.41
N LYS A 30 -17.73 -1.22 -6.78
CA LYS A 30 -18.55 -0.68 -7.86
C LYS A 30 -17.63 0.15 -8.75
N ASP A 31 -17.33 -0.38 -9.91
CA ASP A 31 -16.64 0.35 -10.97
C ASP A 31 -17.49 1.58 -11.36
N ASP A 32 -16.84 2.71 -11.61
CA ASP A 32 -17.49 3.97 -11.97
C ASP A 32 -17.80 4.08 -13.48
N ASP A 33 -17.73 2.96 -14.21
CA ASP A 33 -17.96 2.80 -15.66
C ASP A 33 -17.02 3.66 -16.52
N LEU A 34 -15.92 4.16 -15.94
CA LEU A 34 -14.87 4.85 -16.66
C LEU A 34 -14.01 3.82 -17.41
N GLN A 35 -13.58 4.14 -18.63
CA GLN A 35 -12.57 3.32 -19.29
C GLN A 35 -11.23 3.51 -18.59
N GLY A 36 -10.85 2.56 -17.74
CA GLY A 36 -9.55 2.54 -17.06
C GLY A 36 -9.67 2.33 -15.56
N GLU A 37 -8.71 2.89 -14.81
CA GLU A 37 -8.74 2.90 -13.35
C GLU A 37 -9.74 3.94 -12.85
N SER A 38 -10.66 3.53 -11.96
CA SER A 38 -11.60 4.46 -11.33
C SER A 38 -10.87 5.54 -10.51
N ALA A 39 -11.50 6.71 -10.39
CA ALA A 39 -10.94 7.80 -9.59
C ALA A 39 -10.76 7.40 -8.11
N SER A 40 -11.59 6.47 -7.62
CA SER A 40 -11.50 5.95 -6.26
C SER A 40 -10.29 5.03 -6.05
N ILE A 41 -9.93 4.19 -7.03
CA ILE A 41 -8.70 3.37 -6.96
C ILE A 41 -7.47 4.27 -7.03
N ALA A 42 -7.45 5.25 -7.96
CA ALA A 42 -6.36 6.21 -8.08
C ALA A 42 -6.08 6.95 -6.76
N ASN A 43 -7.14 7.46 -6.12
CA ASN A 43 -7.04 8.15 -4.84
C ASN A 43 -6.57 7.23 -3.70
N GLN A 44 -7.01 5.97 -3.67
CA GLN A 44 -6.54 4.99 -2.68
C GLN A 44 -5.04 4.73 -2.83
N ARG A 45 -4.58 4.52 -4.07
CA ARG A 45 -3.16 4.30 -4.38
C ARG A 45 -2.32 5.49 -3.92
N ASP A 46 -2.69 6.70 -4.35
CA ASP A 46 -1.97 7.93 -3.99
C ASP A 46 -1.87 8.11 -2.46
N MET A 47 -2.95 7.86 -1.72
CA MET A 47 -2.95 7.94 -0.27
C MET A 47 -1.99 6.94 0.38
N LEU A 48 -1.98 5.69 -0.09
CA LEU A 48 -1.14 4.62 0.46
C LEU A 48 0.33 4.79 0.08
N GLU A 49 0.63 5.20 -1.15
CA GLU A 49 1.99 5.50 -1.60
C GLU A 49 2.58 6.67 -0.81
N LYS A 50 1.84 7.77 -0.63
CA LYS A 50 2.25 8.90 0.21
C LYS A 50 2.46 8.49 1.67
N TYR A 51 1.68 7.56 2.18
CA TYR A 51 1.89 7.03 3.52
C TYR A 51 3.21 6.25 3.59
N CYS A 52 3.46 5.34 2.64
CA CYS A 52 4.70 4.58 2.56
C CYS A 52 5.92 5.51 2.43
N GLU A 53 5.84 6.53 1.57
CA GLU A 53 6.88 7.55 1.42
C GLU A 53 7.18 8.27 2.74
N LYS A 54 6.15 8.72 3.46
CA LYS A 54 6.31 9.37 4.78
C LYS A 54 6.93 8.45 5.82
N GLN A 55 6.65 7.14 5.74
CA GLN A 55 7.28 6.15 6.60
C GLN A 55 8.69 5.79 6.13
N GLY A 56 9.09 6.15 4.91
CA GLY A 56 10.36 5.77 4.30
C GLY A 56 10.37 4.35 3.73
N TRP A 57 9.21 3.73 3.53
CA TRP A 57 9.06 2.38 2.97
C TRP A 57 9.14 2.41 1.44
N GLU A 58 9.72 1.37 0.85
CA GLU A 58 9.75 1.17 -0.60
C GLU A 58 8.49 0.43 -1.04
N VAL A 59 7.65 1.06 -1.87
CA VAL A 59 6.53 0.37 -2.51
C VAL A 59 7.06 -0.45 -3.69
N VAL A 60 6.95 -1.78 -3.63
CA VAL A 60 7.55 -2.68 -4.62
C VAL A 60 6.55 -3.30 -5.58
N ALA A 61 5.27 -3.23 -5.25
CA ALA A 61 4.19 -3.71 -6.09
C ALA A 61 2.87 -3.03 -5.71
N VAL A 62 2.05 -2.79 -6.73
CA VAL A 62 0.68 -2.33 -6.60
C VAL A 62 -0.26 -3.37 -7.20
N TYR A 63 -1.35 -3.63 -6.51
CA TYR A 63 -2.39 -4.60 -6.84
C TYR A 63 -3.74 -3.90 -6.78
N GLN A 64 -4.59 -4.12 -7.78
CA GLN A 64 -5.88 -3.45 -7.87
C GLN A 64 -6.99 -4.38 -8.36
N ASP A 65 -8.11 -4.37 -7.64
CA ASP A 65 -9.34 -5.04 -8.06
C ASP A 65 -10.48 -4.01 -8.13
N ASP A 66 -10.71 -3.47 -9.33
CA ASP A 66 -11.79 -2.53 -9.62
C ASP A 66 -13.07 -3.27 -10.04
N GLY A 67 -14.21 -2.93 -9.44
CA GLY A 67 -15.47 -3.64 -9.63
C GLY A 67 -15.60 -5.00 -8.91
N PHE A 68 -14.75 -5.31 -7.91
CA PHE A 68 -14.78 -6.59 -7.20
C PHE A 68 -15.38 -6.52 -5.79
N THR A 69 -16.25 -7.49 -5.51
CA THR A 69 -16.84 -7.67 -4.17
C THR A 69 -15.76 -7.98 -3.12
N GLY A 70 -15.96 -7.44 -1.91
CA GLY A 70 -15.15 -7.77 -0.74
C GLY A 70 -15.59 -9.05 -0.02
N LEU A 71 -16.65 -9.71 -0.49
CA LEU A 71 -17.27 -10.86 0.20
C LEU A 71 -16.55 -12.19 -0.02
N ASN A 72 -15.65 -12.27 -1.01
CA ASN A 72 -14.89 -13.49 -1.31
C ASN A 72 -13.42 -13.19 -1.61
N MET A 73 -12.64 -14.24 -1.84
CA MET A 73 -11.22 -14.14 -2.19
C MET A 73 -10.96 -14.28 -3.70
N GLU A 74 -12.03 -14.32 -4.51
CA GLU A 74 -11.97 -14.50 -5.97
C GLU A 74 -11.68 -13.16 -6.66
N ARG A 75 -10.48 -12.66 -6.38
CA ARG A 75 -10.03 -11.32 -6.73
C ARG A 75 -8.67 -11.47 -7.41
N PRO A 76 -8.57 -11.27 -8.74
CA PRO A 76 -7.38 -11.58 -9.52
C PRO A 76 -6.10 -10.99 -8.95
N ASP A 77 -6.13 -9.72 -8.56
CA ASP A 77 -4.95 -9.01 -8.11
C ASP A 77 -4.65 -9.29 -6.63
N LEU A 78 -5.67 -9.55 -5.81
CA LEU A 78 -5.45 -10.14 -4.49
C LEU A 78 -4.75 -11.50 -4.58
N GLN A 79 -5.19 -12.38 -5.49
CA GLN A 79 -4.59 -13.70 -5.68
C GLN A 79 -3.17 -13.59 -6.22
N ARG A 80 -2.90 -12.61 -7.09
CA ARG A 80 -1.55 -12.28 -7.56
C ARG A 80 -0.65 -11.84 -6.41
N MET A 81 -1.15 -10.98 -5.52
CA MET A 81 -0.42 -10.49 -4.34
C MET A 81 -0.06 -11.63 -3.38
N LEU A 82 -1.00 -12.52 -3.08
CA LEU A 82 -0.81 -13.60 -2.12
C LEU A 82 0.18 -14.68 -2.60
N ARG A 83 0.54 -14.68 -3.89
CA ARG A 83 1.50 -15.62 -4.50
C ARG A 83 2.89 -15.03 -4.69
N ALA A 84 3.07 -13.73 -4.39
CA ALA A 84 4.30 -12.98 -4.62
C ALA A 84 5.39 -13.23 -3.57
#